data_AF-A0A9E3KA24-F1
#
_entry.id   AF-A0A9E3KA24-F1
#
_cell.length_a   1.000
_cell.length_b   1.000
_cell.length_c   1.000
_cell.angle_alpha   90.00
_cell.angle_beta   90.00
_cell.angle_gamma   90.00
#
_symmetry.space_group_name_H-M   'P 1'
#
loop_
_entity.id
_entity.type
_entity.pdbx_description
1 polymer ?
#
loop_
_entity_poly.entity_id
_entity_poly.type
_entity_poly.pdbx_seq_one_letter_code
_entity_poly.pdbx_strand_id
1 'polypeptide(L)'
;MFLKPPPGVITARAIPISRQGTALIALALLAPFLLYLGTVRSIVSVWNSSETFAHGYVILPISLWLVWRQRENFSLHPPRPWPPALALLGLLGAGWLAAQLGEVQVVSQYTFVAMFPVAALALLGPRLAGSLTFPLLFLLFAVPFGEIFVAPLIQFTADFTVWAVRATGIPVLRSGTRFELPTGNWSVVEACSGVRYLISSITLGCLYAYLTYRSALRRALFIGLSVVVPIIANGLRAYMIVMIGHLSGMELATGVDHIIYGWLFFGLVMFVMFWIGSFWREDVGTASAPAAAAGSMPATPAVAGMPRRLPATVGGVLLMCALWPALALLGERANHNPAPVRLADIAVSAPQGAEFANWKPFYMEPDARFHRAYRAGSVPVSLTVLYYRNQNPDKNLISSINRLTGYQDDWHEVESTARTETVAGHPVTLHEGILRTPQGALMVWAFKWVGGHYTGSDYVGKLWQAAGKAMLRGDDGAAVMLAVPYDNDPARARAALHGFLS
;
A
#
# COMPACT_ATOMS: atom_id res chain seq x y z
N MET A 1 5.90 -44.43 -26.76
CA MET A 1 5.26 -45.58 -26.08
C MET A 1 4.08 -45.03 -25.27
N PHE A 2 2.87 -45.09 -25.82
CA PHE A 2 1.66 -44.58 -25.17
C PHE A 2 0.94 -45.76 -24.50
N LEU A 3 0.91 -45.78 -23.17
CA LEU A 3 0.10 -46.73 -22.42
C LEU A 3 -1.37 -46.36 -22.62
N LYS A 4 -2.13 -47.19 -23.35
CA LYS A 4 -3.59 -47.18 -23.28
C LYS A 4 -3.98 -47.43 -21.82
N PRO A 5 -4.84 -46.60 -21.19
CA PRO A 5 -5.32 -46.91 -19.86
C PRO A 5 -6.08 -48.24 -19.88
N PRO A 6 -5.97 -49.08 -18.84
CA PRO A 6 -6.64 -50.38 -18.81
C PRO A 6 -8.16 -50.22 -18.92
N PRO A 7 -8.85 -51.14 -19.62
CA PRO A 7 -10.32 -51.17 -19.67
C PRO A 7 -10.84 -51.43 -18.25
N GLY A 8 -11.42 -50.41 -17.62
CA GLY A 8 -11.87 -50.49 -16.23
C GLY A 8 -11.77 -49.19 -15.43
N VAL A 9 -11.14 -48.13 -15.96
CA VAL A 9 -11.21 -46.80 -15.32
C VAL A 9 -12.61 -46.23 -15.52
N ILE A 10 -13.50 -46.46 -14.55
CA ILE A 10 -14.74 -45.71 -14.41
C ILE A 10 -14.33 -44.24 -14.29
N THR A 11 -14.49 -43.48 -15.36
CA THR A 11 -14.51 -42.03 -15.28
C THR A 11 -15.72 -41.69 -14.42
N ALA A 12 -15.49 -41.42 -13.14
CA ALA A 12 -16.54 -40.94 -12.24
C ALA A 12 -17.09 -39.66 -12.87
N ARG A 13 -18.26 -39.78 -13.53
CA ARG A 13 -18.94 -38.67 -14.18
C ARG A 13 -19.16 -37.58 -13.13
N ALA A 14 -18.83 -36.34 -13.49
CA ALA A 14 -19.02 -35.19 -12.61
C ALA A 14 -20.49 -35.10 -12.22
N ILE A 15 -20.78 -35.28 -10.93
CA ILE A 15 -22.13 -35.05 -10.41
C ILE A 15 -22.31 -33.52 -10.38
N PRO A 16 -23.26 -32.96 -11.13
CA PRO A 16 -23.52 -31.53 -11.09
C PRO A 16 -23.96 -31.13 -9.67
N ILE A 17 -23.46 -29.99 -9.20
CA ILE A 17 -23.83 -29.45 -7.89
C ILE A 17 -25.33 -29.11 -7.92
N SER A 18 -26.06 -29.42 -6.85
CA SER A 18 -27.43 -28.97 -6.71
C SER A 18 -27.51 -27.44 -6.69
N ARG A 19 -28.64 -26.85 -7.11
CA ARG A 19 -28.88 -25.39 -7.01
C ARG A 19 -28.63 -24.86 -5.60
N GLN A 20 -29.00 -25.64 -4.57
CA GLN A 20 -28.73 -25.33 -3.17
C GLN A 20 -27.24 -25.29 -2.86
N GLY A 21 -26.45 -26.24 -3.36
CA GLY A 21 -25.00 -26.25 -3.17
C GLY A 21 -24.33 -25.05 -3.82
N THR A 22 -24.76 -24.67 -5.03
CA THR A 22 -24.29 -23.45 -5.69
C THR A 22 -24.64 -22.19 -4.90
N ALA A 23 -25.86 -22.09 -4.39
CA ALA A 23 -26.28 -20.96 -3.55
C ALA A 23 -25.46 -20.86 -2.25
N LEU A 24 -25.17 -21.98 -1.59
CA LEU A 24 -24.32 -22.00 -0.39
C LEU A 24 -22.88 -21.59 -0.67
N ILE A 25 -22.30 -22.03 -1.79
CA ILE A 25 -20.96 -21.62 -2.21
C ILE A 25 -20.94 -20.11 -2.51
N ALA A 26 -21.94 -19.60 -3.24
CA ALA A 26 -22.04 -18.18 -3.54
C ALA A 26 -22.17 -17.34 -2.27
N LEU A 27 -23.03 -17.76 -1.33
CA LEU A 27 -23.19 -17.09 -0.04
C LEU A 27 -21.86 -17.05 0.74
N ALA A 28 -21.15 -18.18 0.81
CA ALA A 28 -19.87 -18.26 1.51
C ALA A 28 -18.76 -17.41 0.85
N LEU A 29 -18.75 -17.30 -0.49
CA LEU A 29 -17.81 -16.45 -1.22
C LEU A 29 -18.14 -14.95 -1.09
N LEU A 30 -19.41 -14.60 -0.87
CA LEU A 30 -19.82 -13.22 -0.61
C LEU A 30 -19.63 -12.80 0.85
N ALA A 31 -19.47 -13.74 1.77
CA ALA A 31 -19.36 -13.45 3.20
C ALA A 31 -18.21 -12.50 3.57
N PRO A 32 -16.98 -12.62 3.04
CA PRO A 32 -15.94 -11.62 3.28
C PRO A 32 -16.40 -10.22 2.87
N PHE A 33 -17.02 -10.07 1.70
CA PHE A 33 -17.47 -8.76 1.19
C PHE A 33 -18.50 -8.09 2.12
N LEU A 34 -19.43 -8.89 2.66
CA LEU A 34 -20.51 -8.39 3.54
C LEU A 34 -20.05 -8.13 4.97
N LEU A 35 -19.13 -8.94 5.50
CA LEU A 35 -18.68 -8.85 6.89
C LEU A 35 -17.54 -7.83 7.10
N TYR A 36 -16.81 -7.50 6.03
CA TYR A 36 -15.68 -6.58 6.05
C TYR A 36 -15.97 -5.27 5.29
N LEU A 37 -17.22 -4.78 5.36
CA LEU A 37 -17.65 -3.55 4.67
C LEU A 37 -16.79 -2.33 4.99
N GLY A 38 -16.24 -2.24 6.21
CA GLY A 38 -15.27 -1.19 6.58
C GLY A 38 -14.02 -1.22 5.71
N THR A 39 -13.43 -2.40 5.49
CA THR A 39 -12.26 -2.58 4.62
C THR A 39 -12.61 -2.35 3.15
N VAL A 40 -13.79 -2.80 2.70
CA VAL A 40 -14.28 -2.52 1.33
C VAL A 40 -14.41 -1.01 1.09
N ARG A 41 -15.05 -0.28 2.01
CA ARG A 41 -15.19 1.19 1.93
C ARG A 41 -13.83 1.88 1.92
N SER A 42 -12.89 1.40 2.74
CA SER A 42 -11.52 1.89 2.79
C SER A 42 -10.80 1.74 1.44
N ILE A 43 -10.92 0.58 0.76
CA ILE A 43 -10.38 0.37 -0.58
C ILE A 43 -11.03 1.31 -1.60
N VAL A 44 -12.36 1.36 -1.63
CA VAL A 44 -13.13 2.18 -2.58
C VAL A 44 -12.90 3.68 -2.36
N SER A 45 -12.74 4.11 -1.12
CA SER A 45 -12.42 5.51 -0.78
C SER A 45 -11.10 5.94 -1.41
N VAL A 46 -10.07 5.09 -1.36
CA VAL A 46 -8.78 5.37 -2.00
C VAL A 46 -8.89 5.40 -3.52
N TRP A 47 -9.69 4.53 -4.12
CA TRP A 47 -9.96 4.57 -5.56
C TRP A 47 -10.66 5.86 -6.00
N ASN A 48 -11.51 6.42 -5.14
CA ASN A 48 -12.23 7.68 -5.41
C ASN A 48 -11.37 8.92 -5.15
N SER A 49 -10.50 8.88 -4.14
CA SER A 49 -9.68 10.03 -3.76
C SER A 49 -8.38 10.15 -4.55
N SER A 50 -7.95 9.10 -5.24
CA SER A 50 -6.67 9.06 -5.93
C SER A 50 -6.76 8.43 -7.31
N GLU A 51 -6.46 9.24 -8.34
CA GLU A 51 -6.37 8.77 -9.72
C GLU A 51 -5.30 7.69 -9.93
N THR A 52 -4.33 7.58 -9.01
CA THR A 52 -3.30 6.53 -8.99
C THR A 52 -3.92 5.14 -8.88
N PHE A 53 -4.99 5.00 -8.10
CA PHE A 53 -5.58 3.71 -7.75
C PHE A 53 -6.91 3.42 -8.46
N ALA A 54 -7.37 4.31 -9.34
CA ALA A 54 -8.63 4.15 -10.07
C ALA A 54 -8.73 2.85 -10.90
N HIS A 55 -7.60 2.27 -11.30
CA HIS A 55 -7.56 0.97 -11.98
C HIS A 55 -8.16 -0.18 -11.14
N GLY A 56 -8.24 -0.04 -9.81
CA GLY A 56 -8.84 -1.03 -8.91
C GLY A 56 -10.28 -1.39 -9.30
N TYR A 57 -11.04 -0.44 -9.85
CA TYR A 57 -12.43 -0.65 -10.31
C TYR A 57 -12.56 -1.73 -11.40
N VAL A 58 -11.56 -1.88 -12.27
CA VAL A 58 -11.63 -2.84 -13.38
C VAL A 58 -11.15 -4.24 -12.99
N ILE A 59 -10.48 -4.40 -11.86
CA ILE A 59 -9.89 -5.67 -11.42
C ILE A 59 -10.98 -6.74 -11.20
N LEU A 60 -12.02 -6.42 -10.44
CA LEU A 60 -13.10 -7.36 -10.15
C LEU A 60 -13.84 -7.80 -11.44
N PRO A 61 -14.29 -6.88 -12.33
CA PRO A 61 -14.84 -7.26 -13.64
C PRO A 61 -13.92 -8.17 -14.47
N ILE A 62 -12.62 -7.86 -14.53
CA ILE A 62 -11.64 -8.68 -15.26
C ILE A 62 -11.51 -10.08 -14.64
N SER A 63 -11.39 -10.18 -13.31
CA SER A 63 -11.35 -11.47 -12.62
C SER A 63 -12.61 -12.30 -12.88
N LEU A 64 -13.80 -11.69 -12.85
CA LEU A 64 -15.06 -12.38 -13.16
C LEU A 64 -15.09 -12.86 -14.61
N TRP A 65 -14.66 -12.03 -15.57
CA TRP A 65 -14.54 -12.41 -16.96
C TRP A 65 -13.55 -13.57 -17.18
N LEU A 66 -12.41 -13.55 -16.48
CA LEU A 66 -11.41 -14.62 -16.52
C LEU A 66 -11.94 -15.95 -15.96
N VAL A 67 -12.73 -15.90 -14.88
CA VAL A 67 -13.43 -17.08 -14.34
C VAL A 67 -14.47 -17.58 -15.35
N TRP A 68 -15.26 -16.68 -15.95
CA TRP A 68 -16.27 -17.03 -16.96
C TRP A 68 -15.66 -17.68 -18.20
N ARG A 69 -14.49 -17.20 -18.66
CA ARG A 69 -13.73 -17.81 -19.76
C ARG A 69 -13.34 -19.27 -19.45
N GLN A 70 -13.18 -19.60 -18.18
CA GLN A 70 -12.81 -20.92 -17.68
C GLN A 70 -14.01 -21.72 -17.12
N ARG A 71 -15.25 -21.33 -17.46
CA ARG A 71 -16.48 -21.98 -16.96
C ARG A 71 -16.54 -23.49 -17.26
N GLU A 72 -15.90 -23.95 -18.32
CA GLU A 72 -15.83 -25.37 -18.68
C GLU A 72 -15.13 -26.20 -17.59
N ASN A 73 -14.17 -25.61 -16.85
CA ASN A 73 -13.48 -26.28 -15.75
C ASN A 73 -14.43 -26.70 -14.62
N PHE A 74 -15.55 -25.99 -14.42
CA PHE A 74 -16.55 -26.36 -13.41
C PHE A 74 -17.28 -27.66 -13.76
N SER A 75 -17.35 -28.00 -15.05
CA SER A 75 -17.91 -29.27 -15.51
C SER A 75 -16.88 -30.41 -15.47
N LEU A 76 -15.60 -30.10 -15.74
CA LEU A 76 -14.48 -31.05 -15.72
C LEU A 76 -14.02 -31.40 -14.30
N HIS A 77 -14.14 -30.46 -13.37
CA HIS A 77 -13.66 -30.56 -12.00
C HIS A 77 -14.78 -30.19 -11.01
N PRO A 78 -15.57 -31.18 -10.53
CA PRO A 78 -16.62 -30.89 -9.56
C PRO A 78 -16.01 -30.38 -8.24
N PRO A 79 -16.65 -29.40 -7.55
CA PRO A 79 -16.18 -28.91 -6.27
C PRO A 79 -16.00 -30.01 -5.23
N ARG A 80 -14.83 -30.01 -4.59
CA ARG A 80 -14.50 -30.93 -3.50
C ARG A 80 -13.99 -30.11 -2.32
N PRO A 81 -14.86 -29.77 -1.35
CA PRO A 81 -14.47 -28.95 -0.20
C PRO A 81 -13.21 -29.49 0.48
N TRP A 82 -12.29 -28.59 0.79
CA TRP A 82 -11.00 -28.88 1.40
C TRP A 82 -10.85 -28.10 2.71
N PRO A 83 -11.34 -28.66 3.84
CA PRO A 83 -11.33 -28.01 5.15
C PRO A 83 -9.98 -27.49 5.65
N PRO A 84 -8.81 -28.06 5.30
CA PRO A 84 -7.53 -27.49 5.73
C PRO A 84 -7.33 -26.02 5.34
N ALA A 85 -7.94 -25.53 4.25
CA ALA A 85 -7.90 -24.12 3.89
C ALA A 85 -8.61 -23.20 4.91
N LEU A 86 -9.46 -23.73 5.79
CA LEU A 86 -10.06 -22.95 6.89
C LEU A 86 -9.01 -22.46 7.89
N ALA A 87 -7.93 -23.23 8.12
CA ALA A 87 -6.83 -22.79 8.97
C ALA A 87 -6.12 -21.57 8.36
N LEU A 88 -5.87 -21.61 7.04
CA LEU A 88 -5.30 -20.49 6.31
C LEU A 88 -6.25 -19.28 6.30
N LEU A 89 -7.57 -19.49 6.16
CA LEU A 89 -8.56 -18.43 6.26
C LEU A 89 -8.57 -17.80 7.67
N GLY A 90 -8.45 -18.62 8.71
CA GLY A 90 -8.27 -18.17 10.09
C GLY A 90 -7.01 -17.33 10.25
N LEU A 91 -5.88 -17.74 9.69
CA LEU A 91 -4.63 -16.97 9.70
C LEU A 91 -4.76 -15.63 8.98
N LEU A 92 -5.42 -15.59 7.81
CA LEU A 92 -5.70 -14.33 7.11
C LEU A 92 -6.58 -13.40 7.94
N GLY A 93 -7.59 -13.93 8.62
CA GLY A 93 -8.45 -13.14 9.50
C GLY A 93 -7.74 -12.66 10.77
N ALA A 94 -6.86 -13.47 11.35
CA ALA A 94 -5.98 -13.05 12.45
C ALA A 94 -5.01 -11.96 12.00
N GLY A 95 -4.43 -12.09 10.80
CA GLY A 95 -3.58 -11.08 10.18
C GLY A 95 -4.33 -9.79 9.90
N TRP A 96 -5.58 -9.88 9.45
CA TRP A 96 -6.47 -8.72 9.29
C TRP A 96 -6.72 -8.01 10.62
N LEU A 97 -7.04 -8.75 11.68
CA LEU A 97 -7.26 -8.18 13.02
C LEU A 97 -5.99 -7.51 13.54
N ALA A 98 -4.83 -8.17 13.43
CA ALA A 98 -3.55 -7.60 13.83
C ALA A 98 -3.24 -6.30 13.07
N ALA A 99 -3.54 -6.26 11.76
CA ALA A 99 -3.38 -5.06 10.95
C ALA A 99 -4.33 -3.93 11.37
N GLN A 100 -5.58 -4.25 11.73
CA GLN A 100 -6.53 -3.26 12.28
C GLN A 100 -6.04 -2.70 13.62
N LEU A 101 -5.52 -3.54 14.52
CA LEU A 101 -4.97 -3.11 15.80
C LEU A 101 -3.72 -2.23 15.63
N GLY A 102 -2.89 -2.50 14.62
CA GLY A 102 -1.76 -1.66 14.25
C GLY A 102 -2.09 -0.48 13.33
N GLU A 103 -3.35 -0.33 12.91
CA GLU A 103 -3.78 0.64 11.87
C GLU A 103 -2.92 0.57 10.60
N VAL A 104 -2.50 -0.64 10.21
CA VAL A 104 -1.73 -0.88 8.98
C VAL A 104 -2.71 -1.25 7.86
N GLN A 105 -3.33 -0.21 7.28
CA GLN A 105 -4.43 -0.34 6.33
C GLN A 105 -4.10 -1.26 5.14
N VAL A 106 -2.93 -1.11 4.52
CA VAL A 106 -2.51 -1.91 3.36
C VAL A 106 -2.49 -3.42 3.67
N VAL A 107 -2.03 -3.81 4.86
CA VAL A 107 -2.00 -5.23 5.28
C VAL A 107 -3.42 -5.74 5.54
N SER A 108 -4.29 -4.93 6.15
CA SER A 108 -5.70 -5.29 6.33
C SER A 108 -6.40 -5.51 4.99
N GLN A 109 -6.13 -4.67 3.99
CA GLN A 109 -6.73 -4.78 2.66
C GLN A 109 -6.22 -6.02 1.92
N TYR A 110 -4.92 -6.31 1.96
CA TYR A 110 -4.36 -7.53 1.35
C TYR A 110 -4.86 -8.81 1.99
N THR A 111 -4.90 -8.87 3.32
CA THR A 111 -5.41 -10.06 4.04
C THR A 111 -6.89 -10.27 3.75
N PHE A 112 -7.69 -9.21 3.70
CA PHE A 112 -9.09 -9.25 3.27
C PHE A 112 -9.25 -9.78 1.83
N VAL A 113 -8.55 -9.21 0.86
CA VAL A 113 -8.67 -9.65 -0.54
C VAL A 113 -8.14 -11.07 -0.72
N ALA A 114 -7.13 -11.49 0.04
CA ALA A 114 -6.63 -12.87 0.05
C ALA A 114 -7.65 -13.88 0.63
N MET A 115 -8.68 -13.44 1.36
CA MET A 115 -9.74 -14.35 1.83
C MET A 115 -10.54 -14.95 0.67
N PHE A 116 -10.70 -14.25 -0.45
CA PHE A 116 -11.43 -14.75 -1.61
C PHE A 116 -10.76 -15.98 -2.27
N PRO A 117 -9.47 -15.96 -2.65
CA PRO A 117 -8.78 -17.14 -3.16
C PRO A 117 -8.77 -18.30 -2.14
N VAL A 118 -8.61 -18.02 -0.85
CA VAL A 118 -8.56 -19.06 0.19
C VAL A 118 -9.95 -19.65 0.49
N ALA A 119 -11.01 -18.84 0.49
CA ALA A 119 -12.39 -19.31 0.58
C ALA A 119 -12.77 -20.15 -0.65
N ALA A 120 -12.37 -19.72 -1.85
CA ALA A 120 -12.52 -20.51 -3.07
C ALA A 120 -11.77 -21.86 -2.95
N LEU A 121 -10.55 -21.86 -2.42
CA LEU A 121 -9.78 -23.07 -2.16
C LEU A 121 -10.48 -24.01 -1.15
N ALA A 122 -11.07 -23.46 -0.08
CA ALA A 122 -11.81 -24.23 0.91
C ALA A 122 -13.10 -24.85 0.33
N LEU A 123 -13.85 -24.10 -0.48
CA LEU A 123 -15.16 -24.50 -0.99
C LEU A 123 -15.07 -25.36 -2.26
N LEU A 124 -14.23 -24.95 -3.21
CA LEU A 124 -14.08 -25.58 -4.52
C LEU A 124 -13.04 -26.70 -4.51
N GLY A 125 -12.09 -26.66 -3.57
CA GLY A 125 -10.99 -27.60 -3.46
C GLY A 125 -9.82 -27.28 -4.37
N PRO A 126 -8.65 -27.92 -4.15
CA PRO A 126 -7.39 -27.58 -4.81
C PRO A 126 -7.40 -27.77 -6.33
N ARG A 127 -8.17 -28.71 -6.87
CA ARG A 127 -8.23 -28.96 -8.32
C ARG A 127 -8.94 -27.84 -9.07
N LEU A 128 -10.16 -27.48 -8.64
CA LEU A 128 -10.94 -26.44 -9.30
C LEU A 128 -10.37 -25.05 -8.97
N ALA A 129 -10.06 -24.76 -7.71
CA ALA A 129 -9.43 -23.49 -7.34
C ALA A 129 -8.06 -23.31 -8.00
N GLY A 130 -7.28 -24.39 -8.12
CA GLY A 130 -5.99 -24.39 -8.81
C GLY A 130 -6.11 -24.02 -10.29
N SER A 131 -7.17 -24.47 -10.98
CA SER A 131 -7.44 -24.05 -12.36
C SER A 131 -7.74 -22.55 -12.47
N LEU A 132 -8.27 -21.93 -11.39
CA LEU A 132 -8.64 -20.52 -11.33
C LEU A 132 -7.60 -19.65 -10.61
N THR A 133 -6.37 -20.16 -10.39
CA THR A 133 -5.34 -19.47 -9.60
C THR A 133 -5.09 -18.04 -10.07
N PHE A 134 -4.91 -17.82 -11.38
CA PHE A 134 -4.67 -16.48 -11.91
C PHE A 134 -5.86 -15.53 -11.70
N PRO A 135 -7.11 -15.85 -12.13
CA PRO A 135 -8.27 -14.99 -11.85
C PRO A 135 -8.45 -14.64 -10.37
N LEU A 136 -8.20 -15.59 -9.47
CA LEU A 136 -8.37 -15.41 -8.03
C LEU A 136 -7.26 -14.55 -7.42
N LEU A 137 -6.00 -14.75 -7.82
CA LEU A 137 -4.88 -13.93 -7.36
C LEU A 137 -4.86 -12.54 -8.01
N PHE A 138 -5.43 -12.40 -9.22
CA PHE A 138 -5.57 -11.11 -9.89
C PHE A 138 -6.39 -10.11 -9.07
N LEU A 139 -7.29 -10.60 -8.20
CA LEU A 139 -8.01 -9.75 -7.25
C LEU A 139 -7.08 -8.95 -6.34
N LEU A 140 -5.88 -9.44 -6.03
CA LEU A 140 -4.91 -8.74 -5.17
C LEU A 140 -4.46 -7.40 -5.76
N PHE A 141 -4.54 -7.20 -7.08
CA PHE A 141 -4.30 -5.90 -7.73
C PHE A 141 -5.37 -4.85 -7.42
N ALA A 142 -6.51 -5.23 -6.85
CA ALA A 142 -7.53 -4.30 -6.41
C ALA A 142 -7.07 -3.50 -5.17
N VAL A 143 -6.16 -4.07 -4.37
CA VAL A 143 -5.66 -3.41 -3.16
C VAL A 143 -4.81 -2.20 -3.55
N PRO A 144 -5.12 -0.98 -3.07
CA PRO A 144 -4.29 0.17 -3.34
C PRO A 144 -2.95 0.02 -2.60
N PHE A 145 -1.87 -0.17 -3.37
CA PHE A 145 -0.51 -0.32 -2.85
C PHE A 145 0.48 0.50 -3.66
N GLY A 146 1.57 0.94 -3.04
CA GLY A 146 2.70 1.54 -3.76
C GLY A 146 3.12 2.92 -3.28
N GLU A 147 2.48 3.46 -2.23
CA GLU A 147 2.93 4.69 -1.56
C GLU A 147 4.40 4.61 -1.12
N ILE A 148 4.84 3.43 -0.66
CA ILE A 148 6.25 3.16 -0.31
C ILE A 148 7.22 3.39 -1.47
N PHE A 149 6.77 3.27 -2.72
CA PHE A 149 7.59 3.51 -3.91
C PHE A 149 7.63 4.98 -4.32
N VAL A 150 6.74 5.83 -3.81
CA VAL A 150 6.66 7.25 -4.19
C VAL A 150 7.99 7.96 -3.93
N ALA A 151 8.53 7.87 -2.72
CA ALA A 151 9.79 8.56 -2.38
C ALA A 151 11.00 8.03 -3.19
N PRO A 152 11.25 6.71 -3.30
CA PRO A 152 12.29 6.19 -4.19
C PRO A 152 12.13 6.61 -5.65
N LEU A 153 10.91 6.61 -6.18
CA LEU A 153 10.64 6.98 -7.57
C LEU A 153 10.81 8.49 -7.81
N ILE A 154 10.47 9.33 -6.84
CA ILE A 154 10.77 10.77 -6.87
C ILE A 154 12.29 10.98 -6.94
N GLN A 155 13.06 10.30 -6.09
CA GLN A 155 14.52 10.42 -6.09
C GLN A 155 15.11 9.96 -7.42
N PHE A 156 14.70 8.79 -7.93
CA PHE A 156 15.10 8.31 -9.25
C PHE A 156 14.76 9.32 -10.36
N THR A 157 13.55 9.89 -10.33
CA THR A 157 13.11 10.86 -11.34
C THR A 157 13.95 12.14 -11.26
N ALA A 158 14.28 12.61 -10.05
CA ALA A 158 15.18 13.75 -9.86
C ALA A 158 16.60 13.45 -10.34
N ASP A 159 17.16 12.30 -9.97
CA ASP A 159 18.48 11.82 -10.43
C ASP A 159 18.55 11.77 -11.96
N PHE A 160 17.57 11.10 -12.57
CA PHE A 160 17.48 10.94 -14.02
C PHE A 160 17.35 12.29 -14.72
N THR A 161 16.46 13.17 -14.23
CA THR A 161 16.22 14.47 -14.83
C THR A 161 17.47 15.35 -14.77
N VAL A 162 18.13 15.44 -13.61
CA VAL A 162 19.36 16.23 -13.45
C VAL A 162 20.49 15.67 -14.32
N TRP A 163 20.64 14.34 -14.38
CA TRP A 163 21.59 13.70 -15.27
C TRP A 163 21.33 14.05 -16.74
N ALA A 164 20.08 13.92 -17.20
CA ALA A 164 19.70 14.18 -18.58
C ALA A 164 19.87 15.67 -18.96
N VAL A 165 19.49 16.60 -18.07
CA VAL A 165 19.69 18.04 -18.30
C VAL A 165 21.19 18.37 -18.37
N ARG A 166 22.01 17.83 -17.46
CA ARG A 166 23.47 18.03 -17.52
C ARG A 166 24.08 17.46 -18.80
N ALA A 167 23.57 16.32 -19.28
CA ALA A 167 23.99 15.73 -20.56
C ALA A 167 23.69 16.64 -21.77
N THR A 168 22.73 17.57 -21.66
CA THR A 168 22.50 18.61 -22.68
C THR A 168 23.36 19.86 -22.55
N GLY A 169 24.26 19.92 -21.56
CA GLY A 169 25.17 21.05 -21.34
C GLY A 169 24.60 22.19 -20.49
N ILE A 170 23.40 22.03 -19.92
CA ILE A 170 22.79 23.04 -19.05
C ILE A 170 23.33 22.87 -17.61
N PRO A 171 23.86 23.93 -16.97
CA PRO A 171 24.30 23.86 -15.59
C PRO A 171 23.09 23.71 -14.66
N VAL A 172 23.19 22.78 -13.70
CA VAL A 172 22.12 22.49 -12.73
C VAL A 172 22.69 22.34 -11.33
N LEU A 173 22.20 23.17 -10.42
CA LEU A 173 22.42 23.03 -8.98
C LEU A 173 21.30 22.19 -8.38
N ARG A 174 21.64 21.21 -7.53
CA ARG A 174 20.66 20.29 -6.93
C ARG A 174 20.76 20.31 -5.41
N SER A 175 19.60 20.36 -4.76
CA SER A 175 19.43 20.16 -3.32
C SER A 175 18.24 19.20 -3.08
N GLY A 176 18.53 17.94 -2.76
CA GLY A 176 17.51 16.90 -2.59
C GLY A 176 16.68 16.66 -3.86
N THR A 177 15.35 16.83 -3.76
CA THR A 177 14.41 16.71 -4.89
C THR A 177 14.18 18.03 -5.64
N ARG A 178 14.83 19.12 -5.21
CA ARG A 178 14.80 20.44 -5.84
C ARG A 178 16.07 20.67 -6.64
N PHE A 179 15.95 21.37 -7.76
CA PHE A 179 17.08 21.75 -8.59
C PHE A 179 16.81 23.04 -9.36
N GLU A 180 17.88 23.79 -9.64
CA GLU A 180 17.83 25.12 -10.22
C GLU A 180 18.55 25.14 -11.56
N LEU A 181 17.89 25.71 -12.56
CA LEU A 181 18.43 26.01 -13.89
C LEU A 181 18.54 27.53 -14.04
N PRO A 182 19.34 28.05 -15.00
CA PRO A 182 19.44 29.49 -15.23
C PRO A 182 18.10 30.19 -15.50
N THR A 183 17.11 29.46 -16.00
CA THR A 183 15.78 29.98 -16.33
C THR A 183 14.75 29.82 -15.22
N GLY A 184 15.04 29.07 -14.14
CA GLY A 184 14.07 28.86 -13.08
C GLY A 184 14.34 27.66 -12.16
N ASN A 185 13.51 27.57 -11.12
CA ASN A 185 13.60 26.56 -10.06
C ASN A 185 12.59 25.44 -10.28
N TRP A 186 13.00 24.21 -10.01
CA TRP A 186 12.23 23.00 -10.24
C TRP A 186 12.24 22.09 -9.02
N SER A 187 11.16 21.31 -8.87
CA SER A 187 11.06 20.29 -7.83
C SER A 187 10.31 19.08 -8.35
N VAL A 188 10.83 17.88 -8.06
CA VAL A 188 10.08 16.64 -8.30
C VAL A 188 9.16 16.41 -7.11
N VAL A 189 7.86 16.58 -7.34
CA VAL A 189 6.79 16.35 -6.36
C VAL A 189 6.12 14.99 -6.60
N GLU A 190 5.21 14.60 -5.70
CA GLU A 190 4.50 13.32 -5.75
C GLU A 190 3.81 13.04 -7.09
N ALA A 191 3.22 14.05 -7.73
CA ALA A 191 2.60 13.94 -9.05
C ALA A 191 3.58 13.52 -10.17
N CYS A 192 4.88 13.74 -9.98
CA CYS A 192 5.94 13.39 -10.93
C CYS A 192 6.61 12.05 -10.61
N SER A 193 6.21 11.34 -9.55
CA SER A 193 6.78 10.05 -9.16
C SER A 193 6.56 8.95 -10.22
N GLY A 194 5.53 9.06 -11.06
CA GLY A 194 5.19 8.03 -12.04
C GLY A 194 4.56 6.76 -11.46
N VAL A 195 4.31 6.71 -10.15
CA VAL A 195 3.79 5.53 -9.46
C VAL A 195 2.46 5.04 -10.05
N ARG A 196 1.57 5.95 -10.45
CA ARG A 196 0.29 5.66 -11.13
C ARG A 196 0.46 4.84 -12.39
N TYR A 197 1.41 5.25 -13.23
CA TYR A 197 1.68 4.59 -14.50
C TYR A 197 2.38 3.25 -14.29
N LEU A 198 3.27 3.18 -13.30
CA LEU A 198 3.92 1.94 -12.91
C LEU A 198 2.91 0.86 -12.47
N ILE A 199 2.01 1.19 -11.53
CA ILE A 199 1.03 0.22 -11.02
C ILE A 199 0.08 -0.24 -12.15
N SER A 200 -0.38 0.70 -12.98
CA SER A 200 -1.25 0.40 -14.14
C SER A 200 -0.54 -0.51 -15.15
N SER A 201 0.74 -0.25 -15.42
CA SER A 201 1.56 -1.06 -16.32
C SER A 201 1.78 -2.47 -15.80
N ILE A 202 2.11 -2.64 -14.52
CA ILE A 202 2.30 -3.97 -13.91
C ILE A 202 1.00 -4.77 -13.97
N THR A 203 -0.12 -4.15 -13.61
CA THR A 203 -1.45 -4.79 -13.63
C THR A 203 -1.79 -5.30 -15.03
N LEU A 204 -1.70 -4.41 -16.04
CA LEU A 204 -2.00 -4.76 -17.42
C LEU A 204 -0.96 -5.71 -18.02
N GLY A 205 0.31 -5.57 -17.61
CA GLY A 205 1.41 -6.43 -18.00
C GLY A 205 1.23 -7.87 -17.52
N CYS A 206 0.79 -8.07 -16.28
CA CYS A 206 0.42 -9.38 -15.74
C CYS A 206 -0.76 -9.99 -16.49
N LEU A 207 -1.80 -9.20 -16.78
CA LEU A 207 -2.95 -9.65 -17.56
C LEU A 207 -2.54 -10.07 -18.97
N TYR A 208 -1.80 -9.21 -19.68
CA TYR A 208 -1.31 -9.49 -21.02
C TYR A 208 -0.41 -10.72 -21.03
N ALA A 209 0.54 -10.83 -20.11
CA ALA A 209 1.44 -11.97 -20.03
C ALA A 209 0.69 -13.29 -19.82
N TYR A 210 -0.35 -13.29 -18.98
CA TYR A 210 -1.20 -14.45 -18.75
C TYR A 210 -1.98 -14.87 -20.00
N LEU A 211 -2.55 -13.89 -20.72
CA LEU A 211 -3.38 -14.14 -21.90
C LEU A 211 -2.58 -14.53 -23.15
N THR A 212 -1.34 -14.05 -23.26
CA THR A 212 -0.54 -14.07 -24.50
C THR A 212 0.58 -15.11 -24.50
N TYR A 213 1.16 -15.42 -23.33
CA TYR A 213 2.30 -16.34 -23.20
C TYR A 213 1.92 -17.57 -22.38
N ARG A 214 2.50 -18.72 -22.71
CA ARG A 214 2.48 -19.97 -21.93
C ARG A 214 3.78 -20.17 -21.14
N SER A 215 4.91 -19.84 -21.75
CA SER A 215 6.23 -19.94 -21.09
C SER A 215 6.31 -19.05 -19.85
N ALA A 216 6.62 -19.65 -18.69
CA ALA A 216 6.80 -18.94 -17.43
C ALA A 216 7.94 -17.90 -17.52
N LEU A 217 8.99 -18.19 -18.27
CA LEU A 217 10.09 -17.24 -18.51
C LEU A 217 9.62 -16.03 -19.31
N ARG A 218 8.87 -16.24 -20.41
CA ARG A 218 8.34 -15.12 -21.22
C ARG A 218 7.37 -14.26 -20.41
N ARG A 219 6.54 -14.89 -19.57
CA ARG A 219 5.67 -14.19 -18.62
C ARG A 219 6.48 -13.34 -17.65
N ALA A 220 7.49 -13.93 -17.01
CA ALA A 220 8.34 -13.22 -16.06
C ALA A 220 9.12 -12.07 -16.71
N LEU A 221 9.67 -12.28 -17.91
CA LEU A 221 10.36 -11.24 -18.68
C LEU A 221 9.43 -10.09 -19.04
N PHE A 222 8.23 -10.38 -19.55
CA PHE A 222 7.27 -9.34 -19.91
C PHE A 222 6.76 -8.57 -18.68
N ILE A 223 6.51 -9.25 -17.57
CA ILE A 223 6.16 -8.61 -16.30
C ILE A 223 7.34 -7.73 -15.82
N GLY A 224 8.57 -8.20 -15.92
CA GLY A 224 9.77 -7.40 -15.62
C GLY A 224 9.85 -6.13 -16.48
N LEU A 225 9.59 -6.24 -17.78
CA LEU A 225 9.52 -5.09 -18.68
C LEU A 225 8.41 -4.12 -18.29
N SER A 226 7.25 -4.62 -17.86
CA SER A 226 6.13 -3.79 -17.38
C SER A 226 6.45 -3.01 -16.10
N VAL A 227 7.54 -3.35 -15.39
CA VAL A 227 8.08 -2.57 -14.27
C VAL A 227 9.12 -1.57 -14.76
N VAL A 228 10.11 -2.03 -15.52
CA VAL A 228 11.29 -1.22 -15.89
C VAL A 228 10.95 -0.12 -16.89
N VAL A 229 10.17 -0.44 -17.92
CA VAL A 229 9.87 0.49 -19.02
C VAL A 229 9.14 1.74 -18.52
N PRO A 230 8.06 1.66 -17.71
CA PRO A 230 7.40 2.85 -17.17
C PRO A 230 8.28 3.72 -16.26
N ILE A 231 9.22 3.13 -15.51
CA ILE A 231 10.13 3.89 -14.63
C ILE A 231 11.05 4.76 -15.48
N ILE A 232 11.68 4.18 -16.49
CA ILE A 232 12.56 4.92 -17.42
C ILE A 232 11.75 5.95 -18.21
N ALA A 233 10.57 5.55 -18.71
CA ALA A 233 9.68 6.42 -19.44
C ALA A 233 9.24 7.64 -18.59
N ASN A 234 8.97 7.45 -17.29
CA ASN A 234 8.64 8.55 -16.40
C ASN A 234 9.82 9.51 -16.21
N GLY A 235 11.05 9.00 -16.09
CA GLY A 235 12.25 9.83 -16.07
C GLY A 235 12.39 10.68 -17.34
N LEU A 236 12.19 10.06 -18.52
CA LEU A 236 12.20 10.77 -19.80
C LEU A 236 11.11 11.84 -19.88
N ARG A 237 9.90 11.53 -19.39
CA ARG A 237 8.79 12.49 -19.31
C ARG A 237 9.14 13.70 -18.45
N ALA A 238 9.68 13.48 -17.25
CA ALA A 238 10.07 14.57 -16.35
C ALA A 238 11.15 15.46 -16.98
N TYR A 239 12.15 14.85 -17.62
CA TYR A 239 13.17 15.57 -18.39
C TYR A 239 12.57 16.41 -19.53
N MET A 240 11.65 15.85 -20.32
CA MET A 240 11.00 16.60 -21.41
C MET A 240 10.23 17.82 -20.90
N ILE A 241 9.53 17.71 -19.76
CA ILE A 241 8.81 18.83 -19.14
C ILE A 241 9.79 19.94 -18.72
N VAL A 242 10.91 19.58 -18.08
CA VAL A 242 11.94 20.55 -17.68
C VAL A 242 12.56 21.24 -18.89
N MET A 243 12.86 20.50 -19.96
CA MET A 243 13.42 21.07 -21.19
C MET A 243 12.44 21.99 -21.91
N ILE A 244 11.15 21.61 -21.98
CA ILE A 244 10.12 22.49 -22.54
C ILE A 244 10.04 23.79 -21.74
N GLY A 245 10.05 23.71 -20.41
CA GLY A 245 10.05 24.90 -19.56
C GLY A 245 11.31 25.76 -19.73
N HIS A 246 12.50 25.14 -19.79
CA HIS A 246 13.75 25.86 -20.01
C HIS A 246 13.80 26.57 -21.36
N LEU A 247 13.43 25.87 -22.44
CA LEU A 247 13.48 26.41 -23.80
C LEU A 247 12.39 27.45 -24.09
N SER A 248 11.28 27.43 -23.34
CA SER A 248 10.19 28.40 -23.45
C SER A 248 10.27 29.56 -22.46
N GLY A 249 11.35 29.67 -21.68
CA GLY A 249 11.46 30.72 -20.66
C GLY A 249 10.37 30.63 -19.57
N MET A 250 9.95 29.40 -19.22
CA MET A 250 8.89 29.07 -18.26
C MET A 250 7.44 29.36 -18.69
N GLU A 251 7.19 29.79 -19.93
CA GLU A 251 5.83 30.14 -20.39
C GLU A 251 4.93 28.92 -20.63
N LEU A 252 5.47 27.80 -21.12
CA LEU A 252 4.70 26.59 -21.48
C LEU A 252 4.61 25.56 -20.34
N ALA A 253 5.07 25.89 -19.12
CA ALA A 253 5.24 24.94 -18.03
C ALA A 253 4.04 24.85 -17.04
N THR A 254 2.88 25.48 -17.32
CA THR A 254 1.78 25.59 -16.34
C THR A 254 0.65 24.57 -16.52
N GLY A 255 0.48 23.69 -15.51
CA GLY A 255 -0.83 23.27 -14.98
C GLY A 255 -1.62 22.18 -15.73
N VAL A 256 -2.12 22.45 -16.94
CA VAL A 256 -3.10 21.56 -17.60
C VAL A 256 -2.45 20.59 -18.57
N ASP A 257 -1.36 21.02 -19.20
CA ASP A 257 -0.75 20.28 -20.31
C ASP A 257 0.00 19.02 -19.84
N HIS A 258 0.62 19.04 -18.65
CA HIS A 258 1.45 17.94 -18.19
C HIS A 258 0.68 16.67 -17.79
N ILE A 259 -0.60 16.79 -17.39
CA ILE A 259 -1.47 15.63 -17.07
C ILE A 259 -1.92 14.94 -18.37
N ILE A 260 -2.36 15.72 -19.36
CA ILE A 260 -2.77 15.23 -20.68
C ILE A 260 -1.58 14.59 -21.40
N TYR A 261 -0.43 15.26 -21.43
CA TYR A 261 0.80 14.69 -21.99
C TYR A 261 1.23 13.42 -21.26
N GLY A 262 1.04 13.35 -19.93
CA GLY A 262 1.32 12.13 -19.16
C GLY A 262 0.49 10.94 -19.63
N TRP A 263 -0.81 11.12 -19.84
CA TRP A 263 -1.71 10.04 -20.26
C TRP A 263 -1.41 9.58 -21.69
N LEU A 264 -1.22 10.51 -22.63
CA LEU A 264 -0.85 10.19 -24.00
C LEU A 264 0.51 9.49 -24.10
N PHE A 265 1.51 10.02 -23.39
CA PHE A 265 2.85 9.45 -23.36
C PHE A 265 2.83 8.03 -22.77
N PHE A 266 2.12 7.82 -21.66
CA PHE A 266 1.92 6.48 -21.10
C PHE A 266 1.23 5.54 -22.11
N GLY A 267 0.15 5.99 -22.74
CA GLY A 267 -0.56 5.20 -23.75
C GLY A 267 0.35 4.78 -24.91
N LEU A 268 1.20 5.68 -25.40
CA LEU A 268 2.19 5.39 -26.44
C LEU A 268 3.22 4.35 -25.98
N VAL A 269 3.78 4.53 -24.78
CA VAL A 269 4.78 3.59 -24.21
C VAL A 269 4.16 2.21 -24.02
N MET A 270 2.94 2.13 -23.49
CA MET A 270 2.23 0.86 -23.33
C MET A 270 1.88 0.22 -24.68
N PHE A 271 1.46 1.00 -25.67
CA PHE A 271 1.21 0.51 -27.02
C PHE A 271 2.46 -0.09 -27.63
N VAL A 272 3.59 0.61 -27.59
CA VAL A 272 4.87 0.11 -28.09
C VAL A 272 5.30 -1.16 -27.34
N MET A 273 5.15 -1.18 -26.02
CA MET A 273 5.48 -2.34 -25.19
C MET A 273 4.64 -3.57 -25.57
N PHE A 274 3.32 -3.43 -25.74
CA PHE A 274 2.46 -4.54 -26.16
C PHE A 274 2.67 -4.95 -27.61
N TRP A 275 2.92 -3.99 -28.50
CA TRP A 275 3.25 -4.28 -29.89
C TRP A 275 4.53 -5.12 -29.96
N ILE A 276 5.61 -4.70 -29.29
CA ILE A 276 6.84 -5.47 -29.20
C ILE A 276 6.56 -6.84 -28.58
N GLY A 277 5.80 -6.90 -27.49
CA GLY A 277 5.39 -8.15 -26.84
C GLY A 277 4.62 -9.10 -27.76
N SER A 278 3.83 -8.57 -28.69
CA SER A 278 3.00 -9.37 -29.60
C SER A 278 3.83 -10.24 -30.54
N PHE A 279 5.08 -9.85 -30.87
CA PHE A 279 5.97 -10.65 -31.73
C PHE A 279 6.35 -12.00 -31.11
N TRP A 280 6.28 -12.14 -29.79
CA TRP A 280 6.57 -13.41 -29.08
C TRP A 280 5.32 -14.13 -28.60
N ARG A 281 4.13 -13.74 -29.12
CA ARG A 281 2.86 -14.33 -28.73
C ARG A 281 2.84 -15.82 -29.03
N GLU A 282 2.46 -16.60 -28.04
CA GLU A 282 2.33 -18.05 -28.15
C GLU A 282 0.87 -18.38 -28.42
N ASP A 283 0.44 -18.03 -29.64
CA ASP A 283 -0.91 -18.32 -30.11
C ASP A 283 -1.20 -19.81 -30.15
N VAL A 284 -2.48 -20.14 -30.01
CA VAL A 284 -2.97 -21.49 -30.18
C VAL A 284 -2.75 -21.88 -31.65
N GLY A 285 -1.62 -22.51 -31.94
CA GLY A 285 -1.59 -23.54 -32.97
C GLY A 285 -2.70 -24.53 -32.61
N THR A 286 -3.59 -24.77 -33.57
CA THR A 286 -4.67 -25.75 -33.54
C THR A 286 -4.23 -27.06 -32.90
N ALA A 287 -4.34 -27.14 -31.57
CA ALA A 287 -4.19 -28.37 -30.84
C ALA A 287 -5.51 -29.10 -31.04
N SER A 288 -5.46 -30.06 -31.97
CA SER A 288 -6.49 -30.99 -32.37
C SER A 288 -7.51 -31.25 -31.26
N ALA A 289 -8.78 -31.09 -31.61
CA ALA A 289 -9.89 -31.62 -30.84
C ALA A 289 -9.52 -33.02 -30.34
N PRO A 290 -9.74 -33.35 -29.04
CA PRO A 290 -9.71 -34.74 -28.64
C PRO A 290 -10.72 -35.46 -29.50
N ALA A 291 -10.24 -36.40 -30.32
CA ALA A 291 -11.09 -37.25 -31.13
C ALA A 291 -12.22 -37.78 -30.24
N ALA A 292 -13.45 -37.41 -30.60
CA ALA A 292 -14.66 -37.98 -30.07
C ALA A 292 -14.65 -39.48 -30.39
N ALA A 293 -14.13 -40.27 -29.46
CA ALA A 293 -14.25 -41.71 -29.44
C ALA A 293 -14.56 -42.14 -28.00
N ALA A 294 -15.76 -41.78 -27.55
CA ALA A 294 -16.39 -42.40 -26.40
C ALA A 294 -17.76 -42.90 -26.86
N GLY A 295 -17.89 -44.23 -26.97
CA GLY A 295 -19.13 -44.89 -27.35
C GLY A 295 -20.30 -44.40 -26.49
N SER A 296 -21.40 -44.13 -27.16
CA SER A 296 -22.71 -43.86 -26.57
C SER A 296 -23.20 -45.10 -25.82
N MET A 297 -23.19 -45.03 -24.49
CA MET A 297 -24.01 -45.89 -23.62
C MET A 297 -25.18 -45.09 -23.04
N PRO A 298 -26.33 -45.72 -22.74
CA PRO A 298 -27.52 -45.02 -22.27
C PRO A 298 -27.24 -44.32 -20.93
N ALA A 299 -27.66 -43.06 -20.85
CA ALA A 299 -27.50 -42.23 -19.67
C ALA A 299 -28.43 -42.72 -18.55
N THR A 300 -27.86 -43.27 -17.48
CA THR A 300 -28.53 -43.33 -16.18
C THR A 300 -28.45 -41.94 -15.51
N PRO A 301 -29.54 -41.43 -14.92
CA PRO A 301 -29.52 -40.14 -14.25
C PRO A 301 -28.67 -40.23 -12.98
N ALA A 302 -27.47 -39.66 -13.00
CA ALA A 302 -26.69 -39.43 -11.79
C ALA A 302 -27.41 -38.35 -10.96
N VAL A 303 -27.91 -38.74 -9.79
CA VAL A 303 -28.61 -37.83 -8.88
C VAL A 303 -27.64 -36.76 -8.40
N ALA A 304 -27.94 -35.49 -8.68
CA ALA A 304 -27.21 -34.35 -8.16
C ALA A 304 -27.23 -34.36 -6.62
N GLY A 305 -26.09 -34.66 -6.01
CA GLY A 305 -25.92 -34.76 -4.55
C GLY A 305 -24.97 -33.69 -4.04
N MET A 306 -25.29 -33.12 -2.87
CA MET A 306 -24.37 -32.20 -2.19
C MET A 306 -23.17 -32.99 -1.63
N PRO A 307 -21.91 -32.53 -1.79
CA PRO A 307 -20.79 -33.17 -1.12
C PRO A 307 -21.05 -33.19 0.39
N ARG A 308 -20.90 -34.35 1.06
CA ARG A 308 -21.20 -34.52 2.49
C ARG A 308 -20.51 -33.49 3.40
N ARG A 309 -19.37 -32.93 2.95
CA ARG A 309 -18.58 -31.94 3.69
C ARG A 309 -18.94 -30.48 3.36
N LEU A 310 -19.71 -30.21 2.29
CA LEU A 310 -19.96 -28.84 1.82
C LEU A 310 -20.67 -27.96 2.87
N PRO A 311 -21.79 -28.37 3.50
CA PRO A 311 -22.45 -27.55 4.52
C PRO A 311 -21.54 -27.20 5.69
N ALA A 312 -20.76 -28.19 6.17
CA ALA A 312 -19.81 -27.99 7.27
C ALA A 312 -18.68 -27.03 6.87
N THR A 313 -18.13 -27.15 5.65
CA THR A 313 -17.10 -26.23 5.17
C THR A 313 -17.65 -24.82 4.96
N VAL A 314 -18.88 -24.69 4.43
CA VAL A 314 -19.58 -23.40 4.31
C VAL A 314 -19.76 -22.76 5.69
N GLY A 315 -20.27 -23.51 6.68
CA GLY A 315 -20.38 -23.04 8.06
C GLY A 315 -19.03 -22.62 8.64
N GLY A 316 -17.96 -23.37 8.36
CA GLY A 316 -16.60 -23.03 8.75
C GLY A 316 -16.10 -21.73 8.12
N VAL A 317 -16.33 -21.50 6.82
CA VAL A 317 -15.97 -20.25 6.14
C VAL A 317 -16.74 -19.08 6.76
N LEU A 318 -18.05 -19.20 6.94
CA LEU A 318 -18.89 -18.16 7.54
C LEU A 318 -18.43 -17.82 8.96
N LEU A 319 -18.15 -18.83 9.78
CA LEU A 319 -17.65 -18.65 11.13
C LEU A 319 -16.29 -17.92 11.15
N MET A 320 -15.34 -18.36 10.32
CA MET A 320 -14.02 -17.72 10.25
C MET A 320 -14.11 -16.28 9.75
N CYS A 321 -14.95 -15.98 8.77
CA CYS A 321 -15.16 -14.61 8.30
C CYS A 321 -15.89 -13.72 9.33
N ALA A 322 -16.77 -14.27 10.16
CA ALA A 322 -17.51 -13.50 11.17
C ALA A 322 -16.71 -13.27 12.46
N LEU A 323 -15.82 -14.20 12.82
CA LEU A 323 -15.08 -14.18 14.07
C LEU A 323 -14.22 -12.92 14.23
N TRP A 324 -13.41 -12.58 13.22
CA TRP A 324 -12.42 -11.52 13.33
C TRP A 324 -13.01 -10.11 13.35
N PRO A 325 -13.99 -9.75 12.50
CA PRO A 325 -14.68 -8.47 12.62
C PRO A 325 -15.42 -8.32 13.95
N ALA A 326 -16.02 -9.40 14.46
CA ALA A 326 -16.67 -9.38 15.77
C ALA A 326 -15.66 -9.10 16.90
N LEU A 327 -14.49 -9.75 16.88
CA LEU A 327 -13.41 -9.48 17.82
C LEU A 327 -12.86 -8.06 17.68
N ALA A 328 -12.71 -7.55 16.45
CA ALA A 328 -12.29 -6.16 16.22
C ALA A 328 -13.28 -5.17 16.84
N LEU A 329 -14.59 -5.35 16.61
CA LEU A 329 -15.63 -4.50 17.17
C LEU A 329 -15.66 -4.54 18.71
N LEU A 330 -15.47 -5.72 19.30
CA LEU A 330 -15.37 -5.86 20.76
C LEU A 330 -14.12 -5.16 21.30
N GLY A 331 -12.98 -5.34 20.63
CA GLY A 331 -11.71 -4.70 20.99
C GLY A 331 -11.75 -3.18 20.84
N GLU A 332 -12.35 -2.66 19.77
CA GLU A 332 -12.55 -1.22 19.57
C GLU A 332 -13.40 -0.62 20.68
N ARG A 333 -14.54 -1.25 21.02
CA ARG A 333 -15.39 -0.80 22.12
C ARG A 333 -14.69 -0.82 23.47
N ALA A 334 -13.88 -1.84 23.73
CA ALA A 334 -13.15 -2.00 24.97
C ALA A 334 -11.97 -1.01 25.09
N ASN A 335 -11.29 -0.70 23.98
CA ASN A 335 -10.20 0.28 23.95
C ASN A 335 -10.67 1.73 23.87
N HIS A 336 -11.93 1.97 23.46
CA HIS A 336 -12.44 3.31 23.28
C HIS A 336 -12.51 4.08 24.60
N ASN A 337 -11.80 5.20 24.67
CA ASN A 337 -11.82 6.09 25.81
C ASN A 337 -12.52 7.41 25.45
N PRO A 338 -13.77 7.64 25.91
CA PRO A 338 -14.53 8.84 25.56
C PRO A 338 -14.09 10.10 26.33
N ALA A 339 -13.16 9.99 27.27
CA ALA A 339 -12.73 11.14 28.07
C ALA A 339 -12.04 12.19 27.19
N PRO A 340 -12.43 13.48 27.28
CA PRO A 340 -11.83 14.53 26.47
C PRO A 340 -10.34 14.63 26.75
N VAL A 341 -9.55 14.74 25.69
CA VAL A 341 -8.10 14.94 25.81
C VAL A 341 -7.86 16.41 26.19
N ARG A 342 -7.27 16.63 27.36
CA ARG A 342 -6.75 17.93 27.78
C ARG A 342 -5.33 17.72 28.26
N LEU A 343 -4.38 18.31 27.54
CA LEU A 343 -2.99 18.36 28.00
C LEU A 343 -2.91 19.37 29.14
N ALA A 344 -2.49 18.90 30.32
CA ALA A 344 -2.08 19.81 31.39
C ALA A 344 -0.86 20.62 30.92
N ASP A 345 -0.58 21.75 31.59
CA ASP A 345 0.67 22.45 31.37
C ASP A 345 1.83 21.48 31.62
N ILE A 346 2.63 21.24 30.58
CA ILE A 346 3.78 20.35 30.67
C ILE A 346 4.80 21.03 31.56
N ALA A 347 5.09 20.42 32.71
CA ALA A 347 6.07 20.92 33.65
C ALA A 347 7.47 20.82 33.03
N VAL A 348 8.01 21.95 32.61
CA VAL A 348 9.35 22.09 32.05
C VAL A 348 10.15 23.00 32.98
N SER A 349 11.33 22.55 33.40
CA SER A 349 12.20 23.30 34.33
C SER A 349 12.78 24.57 33.71
N ALA A 350 12.91 24.62 32.38
CA ALA A 350 13.41 25.78 31.65
C ALA A 350 12.41 26.95 31.67
N PRO A 351 12.88 28.21 31.79
CA PRO A 351 12.02 29.37 31.74
C PRO A 351 11.41 29.56 30.35
N GLN A 352 10.20 30.11 30.29
CA GLN A 352 9.53 30.42 29.03
C GLN A 352 10.32 31.47 28.23
N GLY A 353 10.36 31.28 26.91
CA GLY A 353 11.05 32.13 25.96
C GLY A 353 10.10 32.82 24.99
N ALA A 354 10.63 33.72 24.16
CA ALA A 354 9.89 34.24 23.03
C ALA A 354 9.77 33.17 21.94
N GLU A 355 8.62 33.14 21.27
CA GLU A 355 8.42 32.31 20.08
C GLU A 355 9.45 32.67 19.00
N PHE A 356 9.96 31.65 18.32
CA PHE A 356 10.95 31.80 17.26
C PHE A 356 10.64 30.81 16.14
N ALA A 357 10.84 31.27 14.90
CA ALA A 357 10.50 30.55 13.68
C ALA A 357 9.01 30.16 13.57
N ASN A 358 8.37 30.51 12.46
CA ASN A 358 6.99 30.08 12.19
C ASN A 358 6.96 28.67 11.56
N TRP A 359 7.55 27.69 12.24
CA TRP A 359 7.57 26.29 11.78
C TRP A 359 6.47 25.47 12.45
N LYS A 360 5.80 24.62 11.67
CA LYS A 360 4.81 23.65 12.16
C LYS A 360 5.01 22.31 11.46
N PRO A 361 4.92 21.18 12.18
CA PRO A 361 5.03 19.86 11.55
C PRO A 361 3.78 19.55 10.71
N PHE A 362 3.99 18.84 9.59
CA PHE A 362 2.93 18.36 8.72
C PHE A 362 2.43 16.99 9.21
N TYR A 363 1.54 17.00 10.19
CA TYR A 363 0.97 15.79 10.83
C TYR A 363 -0.56 15.78 10.71
N MET A 364 -1.15 14.59 10.73
CA MET A 364 -2.61 14.43 10.91
C MET A 364 -3.09 15.19 12.15
N GLU A 365 -4.31 15.72 12.11
CA GLU A 365 -4.84 16.57 13.19
C GLU A 365 -4.91 15.78 14.52
N PRO A 366 -4.23 16.22 15.59
CA PRO A 366 -4.22 15.52 16.87
C PRO A 366 -5.48 15.83 17.71
N ASP A 367 -5.73 15.01 18.75
CA ASP A 367 -6.77 15.29 19.74
C ASP A 367 -6.42 16.46 20.66
N ALA A 368 -5.13 16.67 20.89
CA ALA A 368 -4.64 17.85 21.59
C ALA A 368 -3.24 18.23 21.10
N ARG A 369 -2.99 19.54 21.09
CA ARG A 369 -1.72 20.14 20.69
C ARG A 369 -1.18 21.00 21.83
N PHE A 370 0.10 20.84 22.11
CA PHE A 370 0.86 21.75 22.96
C PHE A 370 2.04 22.29 22.15
N HIS A 371 2.24 23.61 22.19
CA HIS A 371 3.38 24.28 21.60
C HIS A 371 3.81 25.43 22.49
N ARG A 372 5.09 25.50 22.84
CA ARG A 372 5.64 26.59 23.65
C ARG A 372 7.15 26.73 23.46
N ALA A 373 7.62 27.96 23.36
CA ALA A 373 9.04 28.29 23.41
C ALA A 373 9.59 28.46 24.84
N TYR A 374 10.82 28.01 25.03
CA TYR A 374 11.61 28.04 26.27
C TYR A 374 13.03 28.55 26.00
N ARG A 375 13.80 28.77 27.07
CA ARG A 375 15.21 29.14 26.99
C ARG A 375 16.10 28.10 27.65
N ALA A 376 16.94 27.43 26.88
CA ALA A 376 18.05 26.62 27.38
C ALA A 376 19.32 27.49 27.38
N GLY A 377 19.57 28.17 28.50
CA GLY A 377 20.63 29.18 28.58
C GLY A 377 20.33 30.39 27.68
N SER A 378 21.18 30.63 26.68
CA SER A 378 21.01 31.71 25.69
C SER A 378 20.29 31.28 24.40
N VAL A 379 20.07 29.98 24.21
CA VAL A 379 19.48 29.42 22.99
C VAL A 379 17.98 29.17 23.23
N PRO A 380 17.09 29.67 22.34
CA PRO A 380 15.68 29.36 22.45
C PRO A 380 15.39 27.94 21.95
N VAL A 381 14.50 27.22 22.64
CA VAL A 381 14.08 25.86 22.33
C VAL A 381 12.56 25.81 22.30
N SER A 382 11.94 25.27 21.25
CA SER A 382 10.49 25.10 21.22
C SER A 382 10.12 23.64 21.39
N LEU A 383 9.11 23.39 22.22
CA LEU A 383 8.55 22.07 22.48
C LEU A 383 7.18 21.99 21.82
N THR A 384 7.01 21.04 20.90
CA THR A 384 5.73 20.69 20.29
C THR A 384 5.35 19.27 20.68
N VAL A 385 4.14 19.09 21.20
CA VAL A 385 3.56 17.78 21.52
C VAL A 385 2.22 17.66 20.82
N LEU A 386 2.09 16.61 20.00
CA LEU A 386 0.86 16.25 19.30
C LEU A 386 0.33 14.95 19.91
N TYR A 387 -0.80 15.00 20.59
CA TYR A 387 -1.35 13.85 21.33
C TYR A 387 -2.54 13.24 20.60
N TYR A 388 -2.57 11.91 20.56
CA TYR A 388 -3.57 11.12 19.86
C TYR A 388 -4.17 10.06 20.79
N ARG A 389 -5.49 9.92 20.74
CA ARG A 389 -6.29 8.91 21.46
C ARG A 389 -7.44 8.45 20.55
N ASN A 390 -7.86 7.19 20.68
CA ASN A 390 -8.88 6.61 19.80
C ASN A 390 -8.48 6.82 18.33
N GLN A 391 -7.26 6.41 18.01
CA GLN A 391 -6.65 6.56 16.70
C GLN A 391 -7.42 5.76 15.64
N ASN A 392 -7.45 6.30 14.43
CA ASN A 392 -8.14 5.74 13.27
C ASN A 392 -7.39 6.14 11.98
N PRO A 393 -7.74 5.60 10.79
CA PRO A 393 -7.01 5.89 9.56
C PRO A 393 -6.89 7.38 9.18
N ASP A 394 -7.85 8.21 9.60
CA ASP A 394 -7.85 9.66 9.32
C ASP A 394 -7.15 10.48 10.43
N LYS A 395 -6.84 9.84 11.56
CA LYS A 395 -6.25 10.43 12.75
C LYS A 395 -5.32 9.43 13.43
N ASN A 396 -4.06 9.43 13.01
CA ASN A 396 -3.07 8.45 13.47
C ASN A 396 -1.70 9.12 13.69
N LEU A 397 -1.08 8.80 14.83
CA LEU A 397 0.23 9.28 15.25
C LEU A 397 1.35 8.81 14.31
N ILE A 398 1.26 7.57 13.83
CA ILE A 398 2.28 6.94 12.99
C ILE A 398 1.68 6.70 11.61
N SER A 399 2.05 7.55 10.67
CA SER A 399 1.61 7.49 9.28
C SER A 399 2.73 7.99 8.36
N SER A 400 2.81 7.46 7.15
CA SER A 400 3.74 7.90 6.09
C SER A 400 3.51 9.34 5.65
N ILE A 401 2.33 9.89 5.94
CA ILE A 401 2.02 11.29 5.66
C ILE A 401 2.56 12.25 6.72
N ASN A 402 2.85 11.76 7.93
CA ASN A 402 3.33 12.59 9.03
C ASN A 402 4.81 12.92 8.82
N ARG A 403 5.15 14.20 8.71
CA ARG A 403 6.48 14.70 8.36
C ARG A 403 6.81 15.98 9.08
N LEU A 404 8.10 16.28 9.20
CA LEU A 404 8.54 17.56 9.78
C LEU A 404 8.21 18.75 8.86
N THR A 405 8.15 18.52 7.56
CA THR A 405 7.79 19.53 6.55
C THR A 405 6.93 18.92 5.45
N GLY A 406 5.94 19.65 4.96
CA GLY A 406 5.19 19.33 3.75
C GLY A 406 6.00 19.60 2.49
N TYR A 407 5.63 18.98 1.36
CA TYR A 407 6.35 19.14 0.09
C TYR A 407 6.34 20.59 -0.46
N GLN A 408 5.31 21.36 -0.10
CA GLN A 408 5.07 22.73 -0.58
C GLN A 408 5.29 23.80 0.51
N ASP A 409 5.68 23.41 1.71
CA ASP A 409 5.93 24.35 2.81
C ASP A 409 7.18 25.19 2.55
N ASP A 410 7.29 26.38 3.15
CA ASP A 410 8.52 27.19 3.04
C ASP A 410 9.74 26.51 3.67
N TRP A 411 9.50 25.75 4.75
CA TRP A 411 10.53 24.95 5.42
C TRP A 411 10.80 23.67 4.65
N HIS A 412 12.07 23.33 4.49
CA HIS A 412 12.49 22.11 3.81
C HIS A 412 13.47 21.33 4.64
N GLU A 413 13.20 20.04 4.79
CA GLU A 413 14.16 19.11 5.36
C GLU A 413 15.28 18.83 4.36
N VAL A 414 16.52 19.19 4.73
CA VAL A 414 17.72 19.02 3.88
C VAL A 414 18.62 17.88 4.34
N GLU A 415 18.55 17.53 5.62
CA GLU A 415 19.32 16.45 6.24
C GLU A 415 18.45 15.76 7.27
N SER A 416 18.54 14.42 7.32
CA SER A 416 17.80 13.56 8.23
C SER A 416 18.74 12.47 8.73
N THR A 417 18.87 12.32 10.05
CA THR A 417 19.72 11.31 10.67
C THR A 417 19.04 10.71 11.91
N ALA A 418 19.13 9.39 12.07
CA ALA A 418 18.72 8.72 13.31
C ALA A 418 19.84 8.84 14.36
N ARG A 419 19.48 9.21 15.58
CA ARG A 419 20.43 9.49 16.67
C ARG A 419 19.89 8.96 17.99
N THR A 420 20.74 8.38 18.82
CA THR A 420 20.35 7.90 20.15
C THR A 420 20.77 8.92 21.20
N GLU A 421 19.80 9.43 21.95
CA GLU A 421 20.02 10.38 23.04
C GLU A 421 19.27 9.93 24.31
N THR A 422 19.67 10.42 25.47
CA THR A 422 19.02 10.07 26.74
C THR A 422 17.85 11.02 27.00
N VAL A 423 16.62 10.51 26.97
CA VAL A 423 15.40 11.25 27.30
C VAL A 423 14.83 10.69 28.59
N ALA A 424 14.67 11.54 29.63
CA ALA A 424 14.15 11.12 30.93
C ALA A 424 14.86 9.88 31.51
N GLY A 425 16.20 9.85 31.42
CA GLY A 425 17.04 8.76 31.93
C GLY A 425 17.05 7.48 31.09
N HIS A 426 16.36 7.44 29.94
CA HIS A 426 16.31 6.27 29.06
C HIS A 426 16.93 6.59 27.69
N PRO A 427 17.69 5.65 27.08
CA PRO A 427 18.17 5.83 25.73
C PRO A 427 17.00 5.76 24.73
N VAL A 428 16.83 6.82 23.94
CA VAL A 428 15.81 6.93 22.91
C VAL A 428 16.48 7.25 21.58
N THR A 429 16.30 6.36 20.60
CA THR A 429 16.65 6.68 19.22
C THR A 429 15.62 7.64 18.68
N LEU A 430 16.01 8.90 18.45
CA LEU A 430 15.21 9.97 17.89
C LEU A 430 15.63 10.29 16.45
N HIS A 431 14.78 11.03 15.76
CA HIS A 431 15.04 11.53 14.42
C HIS A 431 15.52 13.00 14.50
N GLU A 432 16.73 13.27 14.01
CA GLU A 432 17.28 14.62 13.87
C GLU A 432 17.11 15.09 12.42
N GLY A 433 16.30 16.13 12.23
CA GLY A 433 16.09 16.77 10.93
C GLY A 433 16.64 18.19 10.92
N ILE A 434 17.35 18.58 9.85
CA ILE A 434 17.75 19.96 9.61
C ILE A 434 16.78 20.56 8.61
N LEU A 435 16.06 21.59 9.04
CA LEU A 435 15.09 22.33 8.22
C LEU A 435 15.70 23.65 7.79
N ARG A 436 15.52 24.04 6.52
CA ARG A 436 16.02 25.30 5.98
C ARG A 436 14.92 26.07 5.25
N THR A 437 15.03 27.38 5.36
CA THR A 437 14.34 28.40 4.56
C THR A 437 15.39 29.38 4.05
N PRO A 438 15.08 30.25 3.07
CA PRO A 438 15.97 31.35 2.70
C PRO A 438 16.31 32.29 3.87
N GLN A 439 15.46 32.36 4.89
CA GLN A 439 15.57 33.30 6.02
C GLN A 439 16.23 32.68 7.27
N GLY A 440 16.45 31.36 7.32
CA GLY A 440 17.05 30.70 8.47
C GLY A 440 16.99 29.17 8.44
N ALA A 441 17.62 28.54 9.43
CA ALA A 441 17.63 27.10 9.59
C ALA A 441 17.23 26.68 11.02
N LEU A 442 16.67 25.48 11.14
CA LEU A 442 16.29 24.84 12.40
C LEU A 442 16.87 23.44 12.46
N MET A 443 17.24 23.01 13.66
CA MET A 443 17.45 21.61 13.99
C MET A 443 16.25 21.13 14.79
N VAL A 444 15.66 20.01 14.38
CA VAL A 444 14.49 19.40 15.03
C VAL A 444 14.81 17.98 15.47
N TRP A 445 14.64 17.69 16.75
CA TRP A 445 14.62 16.34 17.29
C TRP A 445 13.18 15.87 17.45
N ALA A 446 12.84 14.76 16.81
CA ALA A 446 11.50 14.19 16.84
C ALA A 446 11.53 12.74 17.33
N PHE A 447 10.65 12.41 18.26
CA PHE A 447 10.44 11.05 18.75
C PHE A 447 8.97 10.88 19.15
N LYS A 448 8.59 9.64 19.48
CA LYS A 448 7.21 9.28 19.80
C LYS A 448 7.15 8.65 21.17
N TRP A 449 6.06 8.92 21.88
CA TRP A 449 5.66 8.21 23.08
C TRP A 449 4.44 7.36 22.75
N VAL A 450 4.49 6.06 23.04
CA VAL A 450 3.38 5.12 22.77
C VAL A 450 3.23 4.22 23.98
N GLY A 451 2.08 4.29 24.67
CA GLY A 451 1.75 3.39 25.77
C GLY A 451 2.80 3.28 26.88
N GLY A 452 3.50 4.39 27.20
CA GLY A 452 4.55 4.42 28.23
C GLY A 452 5.99 4.27 27.72
N HIS A 453 6.19 4.00 26.43
CA HIS A 453 7.52 3.77 25.85
C HIS A 453 7.88 4.86 24.83
N TYR A 454 9.18 5.17 24.71
CA TYR A 454 9.69 6.15 23.76
C TYR A 454 10.39 5.47 22.58
N THR A 455 10.16 5.96 21.36
CA THR A 455 10.82 5.45 20.15
C THR A 455 10.78 6.48 19.02
N GLY A 456 11.84 6.54 18.22
CA GLY A 456 11.85 7.23 16.92
C GLY A 456 11.45 6.31 15.76
N SER A 457 11.35 5.00 15.98
CA SER A 457 11.00 4.03 14.95
C SER A 457 9.49 3.88 14.79
N ASP A 458 8.99 4.14 13.58
CA ASP A 458 7.58 3.94 13.22
C ASP A 458 7.15 2.49 13.40
N TYR A 459 8.00 1.54 13.02
CA TYR A 459 7.71 0.12 13.11
C TYR A 459 7.55 -0.34 14.56
N VAL A 460 8.49 0.06 15.43
CA VAL A 460 8.44 -0.30 16.86
C VAL A 460 7.23 0.36 17.52
N GLY A 461 6.97 1.64 17.22
CA GLY A 461 5.80 2.36 17.72
C GLY A 461 4.49 1.71 17.32
N LYS A 462 4.34 1.28 16.06
CA LYS A 462 3.16 0.54 15.59
C LYS A 462 2.99 -0.82 16.27
N LEU A 463 4.07 -1.55 16.51
CA LEU A 463 4.02 -2.80 17.25
C LEU A 463 3.53 -2.60 18.69
N TRP A 464 4.02 -1.56 19.39
CA TRP A 464 3.55 -1.22 20.72
C TRP A 464 2.10 -0.75 20.75
N GLN A 465 1.67 0.06 19.78
CA GLN A 465 0.27 0.47 19.63
C GLN A 465 -0.65 -0.75 19.44
N ALA A 466 -0.27 -1.67 18.54
CA ALA A 466 -1.02 -2.90 18.30
C ALA A 466 -1.08 -3.79 19.54
N ALA A 467 0.05 -3.94 20.26
CA ALA A 467 0.11 -4.69 21.51
C ALA A 467 -0.76 -4.05 22.61
N GLY A 468 -0.74 -2.73 22.74
CA GLY A 468 -1.60 -1.97 23.65
C GLY A 468 -3.09 -2.23 23.40
N LYS A 469 -3.53 -2.09 22.14
CA LYS A 469 -4.92 -2.40 21.75
C LYS A 469 -5.28 -3.87 21.98
N ALA A 470 -4.37 -4.80 21.67
CA ALA A 470 -4.58 -6.23 21.89
C ALA A 470 -4.76 -6.57 23.38
N MET A 471 -4.02 -5.87 24.26
CA MET A 471 -4.10 -6.02 25.72
C MET A 471 -5.20 -5.16 26.37
N LEU A 472 -6.05 -4.51 25.56
CA LEU A 472 -7.14 -3.62 26.02
C LEU A 472 -6.65 -2.44 26.88
N ARG A 473 -5.46 -1.92 26.59
CA ARG A 473 -4.85 -0.79 27.30
C ARG A 473 -5.06 0.56 26.58
N GLY A 474 -5.83 0.58 25.49
CA GLY A 474 -6.01 1.75 24.64
C GLY A 474 -4.86 1.94 23.64
N ASP A 475 -4.84 3.11 23.01
CA ASP A 475 -3.92 3.46 21.94
C ASP A 475 -3.33 4.86 22.07
N ASP A 476 -3.32 5.39 23.29
CA ASP A 476 -2.78 6.70 23.58
C ASP A 476 -1.31 6.80 23.15
N GLY A 477 -1.00 7.88 22.43
CA GLY A 477 0.36 8.16 21.99
C GLY A 477 0.56 9.64 21.67
N ALA A 478 1.82 10.06 21.60
CA ALA A 478 2.18 11.43 21.27
C ALA A 478 3.43 11.52 20.39
N ALA A 479 3.45 12.49 19.48
CA ALA A 479 4.66 12.94 18.81
C ALA A 479 5.25 14.09 19.62
N VAL A 480 6.53 14.00 19.94
CA VAL A 480 7.28 15.01 20.69
C VAL A 480 8.37 15.55 19.79
N MET A 481 8.41 16.86 19.64
CA MET A 481 9.38 17.56 18.80
C MET A 481 10.01 18.71 19.57
N LEU A 482 11.33 18.77 19.51
CA LEU A 482 12.12 19.87 20.03
C LEU A 482 12.81 20.56 18.87
N ALA A 483 12.64 21.87 18.71
CA ALA A 483 13.32 22.63 17.68
C ALA A 483 14.22 23.71 18.28
N VAL A 484 15.33 24.00 17.61
CA VAL A 484 16.26 25.09 17.94
C VAL A 484 16.75 25.79 16.66
N PRO A 485 17.08 27.08 16.70
CA PRO A 485 17.77 27.74 15.59
C PRO A 485 19.09 27.04 15.28
N TYR A 486 19.39 26.89 14.00
CA TYR A 486 20.59 26.22 13.52
C TYR A 486 21.49 27.21 12.77
N ASP A 487 22.65 27.51 13.34
CA ASP A 487 23.68 28.42 12.83
C ASP A 487 24.83 27.69 12.11
N ASN A 488 24.56 26.48 11.60
CA ASN A 488 25.55 25.55 11.05
C ASN A 488 26.57 24.99 12.06
N ASP A 489 26.32 25.15 13.37
CA ASP A 489 27.05 24.45 14.43
C ASP A 489 26.17 23.37 15.09
N PRO A 490 26.30 22.10 14.68
CA PRO A 490 25.55 21.01 15.29
C PRO A 490 25.84 20.82 16.77
N ALA A 491 27.05 21.11 17.25
CA ALA A 491 27.41 20.87 18.65
C ALA A 491 26.65 21.82 19.58
N ARG A 492 26.57 23.10 19.20
CA ARG A 492 25.81 24.11 19.94
C ARG A 492 24.30 23.80 19.99
N ALA A 493 23.71 23.47 18.84
CA ALA A 493 22.29 23.13 18.75
C ALA A 493 21.95 21.89 19.59
N ARG A 494 22.74 20.82 19.48
CA ARG A 494 22.55 19.59 20.26
C ARG A 494 22.76 19.81 21.76
N ALA A 495 23.72 20.63 22.16
CA ALA A 495 23.95 20.95 23.57
C ALA A 495 22.74 21.68 24.19
N ALA A 496 22.09 22.58 23.44
CA ALA A 496 20.87 23.26 23.90
C ALA A 496 19.69 22.29 24.05
N LEU A 497 19.51 21.38 23.08
CA LEU A 497 18.48 20.34 23.13
C LEU A 497 18.72 19.34 24.28
N HIS A 498 19.98 18.95 24.49
CA HIS A 498 20.38 18.11 25.63
C HIS A 498 20.09 18.76 26.97
N GLY A 499 20.52 20.02 27.15
CA GLY A 499 20.28 20.75 28.39
C GLY A 499 18.79 21.04 28.66
N PHE A 500 17.94 20.94 27.64
CA PHE A 500 16.49 21.04 27.79
C PHE A 500 15.84 19.73 28.24
N LEU A 501 16.43 18.58 27.88
CA LEU A 501 15.94 17.24 28.19
C LEU A 501 16.44 16.69 29.53
N SER A 502 17.58 17.20 30.02
CA SER A 502 18.15 16.92 31.34
C SER A 502 17.44 17.70 32.43
#